data_AF-A0A7T5UUF8-F1
#
_entry.id   AF-A0A7T5UUF8-F1
#
_cell.length_a   1.000
_cell.length_b   1.000
_cell.length_c   1.000
_cell.angle_alpha   90.00
_cell.angle_beta   90.00
_cell.angle_gamma   90.00
#
_symmetry.space_group_name_H-M   'P 1'
#
loop_
_entity.id
_entity.type
_entity.pdbx_description
1 polymer ?
#
loop_
_entity_poly.entity_id
_entity_poly.type
_entity_poly.pdbx_seq_one_letter_code
_entity_poly.pdbx_strand_id
1 'polypeptide(L)'
;MSSVKQRWSRRYHEVKERDERWISSIDIRMMNRALGVLFVAFVSLNFVDVLTTLAAISNGGAYAEMNPIAAGLFRLGFGGFVLALGLKYFPIVPLAYGVFIKETAARSVQVRTVKLATLCVLGAADVFYLAVAINNLLNLAIALG
;
A
#
# COMPACT_ATOMS: atom_id res chain seq x y z
N MET A 1 17.79 -5.71 -43.16
CA MET A 1 17.57 -5.71 -41.69
C MET A 1 17.05 -4.37 -41.12
N SER A 2 16.85 -3.31 -41.91
CA SER A 2 16.42 -1.97 -41.43
C SER A 2 14.90 -1.77 -41.34
N SER A 3 14.09 -2.43 -42.18
CA SER A 3 12.64 -2.18 -42.27
C SER A 3 11.85 -2.70 -41.06
N VAL A 4 12.32 -3.75 -40.41
CA VAL A 4 11.68 -4.34 -39.21
C VAL A 4 11.89 -3.41 -38.01
N LYS A 5 13.14 -2.95 -37.76
CA LYS A 5 13.44 -1.99 -36.69
C LYS A 5 12.65 -0.67 -36.83
N GLN A 6 12.53 -0.12 -38.04
CA GLN A 6 11.75 1.09 -38.28
C GLN A 6 10.24 0.89 -37.99
N ARG A 7 9.70 -0.28 -38.34
CA ARG A 7 8.29 -0.60 -38.09
C ARG A 7 7.97 -0.74 -36.60
N TRP A 8 8.85 -1.40 -35.84
CA TRP A 8 8.73 -1.50 -34.38
C TRP A 8 8.88 -0.14 -33.68
N SER A 9 9.80 0.71 -34.15
CA SER A 9 9.98 2.07 -33.63
C SER A 9 8.74 2.95 -33.84
N ARG A 10 8.14 2.94 -35.04
CA ARG A 10 6.88 3.67 -35.29
C ARG A 10 5.75 3.18 -34.39
N ARG A 11 5.57 1.86 -34.30
CA ARG A 11 4.52 1.26 -33.46
C ARG A 11 4.69 1.63 -31.98
N TYR A 12 5.93 1.65 -31.48
CA TYR A 12 6.23 2.07 -30.11
C TYR A 12 5.85 3.54 -29.86
N HIS A 13 6.17 4.44 -30.79
CA HIS A 13 5.78 5.85 -30.69
C HIS A 13 4.26 6.04 -30.70
N GLU A 14 3.55 5.36 -31.59
CA GLU A 14 2.08 5.43 -31.66
C GLU A 14 1.41 4.93 -30.37
N VAL A 15 1.91 3.83 -29.79
CA VAL A 15 1.40 3.30 -28.51
C VAL A 15 1.72 4.28 -27.38
N LYS A 16 2.95 4.78 -27.31
CA LYS A 16 3.37 5.74 -26.28
C LYS A 16 2.52 7.01 -26.30
N GLU A 17 2.28 7.60 -27.48
CA GLU A 17 1.44 8.79 -27.61
C GLU A 17 -0.03 8.54 -27.24
N ARG A 18 -0.53 7.32 -27.49
CA ARG A 18 -1.87 6.93 -27.07
C ARG A 18 -1.95 6.82 -25.55
N ASP A 19 -0.99 6.16 -24.94
CA ASP A 19 -0.93 5.95 -23.48
C ASP A 19 -0.76 7.29 -22.75
N GLU A 20 0.11 8.18 -23.25
CA GLU A 20 0.29 9.53 -22.69
C GLU A 20 -1.00 10.35 -22.77
N ARG A 21 -1.73 10.29 -23.90
CA ARG A 21 -3.06 10.92 -24.04
C ARG A 21 -4.10 10.34 -23.08
N TRP A 22 -4.10 9.03 -22.89
CA TRP A 22 -5.01 8.40 -21.95
C TRP A 22 -4.69 8.79 -20.50
N ILE A 23 -3.43 8.69 -20.06
CA ILE A 23 -2.99 9.06 -18.71
C ILE A 23 -3.25 10.55 -18.44
N SER A 24 -2.99 11.42 -19.42
CA SER A 24 -3.24 12.86 -19.29
C SER A 24 -4.73 13.22 -19.28
N SER A 25 -5.63 12.33 -19.69
CA SER A 25 -7.08 12.55 -19.59
C SER A 25 -7.66 12.27 -18.19
N ILE A 26 -6.90 11.60 -17.33
CA ILE A 26 -7.35 11.23 -15.97
C ILE A 26 -7.39 12.46 -15.06
N ASP A 27 -8.50 12.63 -14.34
CA ASP A 27 -8.67 13.73 -13.38
C ASP A 27 -7.78 13.53 -12.15
N ILE A 28 -6.71 14.33 -12.08
CA ILE A 28 -5.75 14.33 -10.96
C ILE A 28 -6.40 14.67 -9.62
N ARG A 29 -7.44 15.51 -9.60
CA ARG A 29 -8.12 15.91 -8.35
C ARG A 29 -8.88 14.72 -7.76
N MET A 30 -9.60 13.99 -8.62
CA MET A 30 -10.31 12.78 -8.21
C MET A 30 -9.33 11.71 -7.74
N MET A 31 -8.21 11.51 -8.45
CA MET A 31 -7.17 10.57 -8.07
C MET A 31 -6.52 10.93 -6.72
N ASN A 32 -6.22 12.21 -6.49
CA ASN A 32 -5.66 12.67 -5.21
C ASN A 32 -6.65 12.47 -4.05
N ARG A 33 -7.94 12.72 -4.26
CA ARG A 33 -8.97 12.48 -3.24
C ARG A 33 -9.07 10.99 -2.91
N ALA A 34 -9.14 10.13 -3.92
CA ALA A 34 -9.20 8.69 -3.73
C ALA A 34 -7.95 8.15 -3.00
N LEU A 35 -6.75 8.55 -3.46
CA LEU A 35 -5.49 8.20 -2.81
C LEU A 35 -5.43 8.68 -1.35
N GLY A 36 -5.92 9.89 -1.07
CA GLY A 36 -5.96 10.42 0.30
C GLY A 36 -6.86 9.57 1.21
N VAL A 37 -8.06 9.21 0.75
CA VAL A 37 -8.99 8.36 1.52
C VAL A 37 -8.40 6.97 1.75
N LEU A 38 -7.88 6.33 0.70
CA LEU A 38 -7.25 5.01 0.81
C LEU A 38 -6.03 5.05 1.73
N PHE A 39 -5.18 6.07 1.63
CA PHE A 39 -4.02 6.19 2.50
C PHE A 39 -4.40 6.36 3.99
N VAL A 40 -5.45 7.13 4.28
CA VAL A 40 -5.97 7.24 5.65
C VAL A 40 -6.51 5.88 6.13
N ALA A 41 -7.30 5.19 5.31
CA ALA A 41 -7.81 3.86 5.63
C ALA A 41 -6.68 2.88 5.91
N PHE A 42 -5.65 2.84 5.05
CA PHE A 42 -4.46 2.01 5.19
C PHE A 42 -3.74 2.22 6.52
N VAL A 43 -3.49 3.48 6.88
CA VAL A 43 -2.82 3.85 8.13
C VAL A 43 -3.68 3.47 9.33
N SER A 44 -4.99 3.73 9.27
CA SER A 44 -5.92 3.33 10.34
C SER A 44 -6.00 1.82 10.53
N LEU A 45 -6.06 1.04 9.44
CA LEU A 45 -6.08 -0.42 9.51
C LEU A 45 -4.77 -1.00 10.08
N ASN A 46 -3.62 -0.46 9.67
CA ASN A 46 -2.33 -0.82 10.27
C ASN A 46 -2.28 -0.49 11.76
N PHE A 47 -2.85 0.64 12.16
CA PHE A 47 -2.91 1.03 13.57
C PHE A 47 -3.80 0.09 14.39
N VAL A 48 -4.97 -0.29 13.88
CA VAL A 48 -5.85 -1.29 14.51
C VAL A 48 -5.13 -2.63 14.65
N ASP A 49 -4.46 -3.08 13.61
CA ASP A 49 -3.66 -4.31 13.63
C ASP A 49 -2.63 -4.28 14.77
N VAL A 50 -1.80 -3.23 14.83
CA VAL A 50 -0.79 -3.05 15.89
C VAL A 50 -1.39 -3.03 17.29
N LEU A 51 -2.51 -2.30 17.49
CA LEU A 51 -3.17 -2.24 18.79
C LEU A 51 -3.73 -3.60 19.22
N THR A 52 -4.36 -4.33 18.30
CA THR A 52 -4.88 -5.66 18.59
C THR A 52 -3.76 -6.66 18.90
N THR A 53 -2.63 -6.58 18.19
CA THR A 53 -1.43 -7.37 18.52
C THR A 53 -0.90 -7.05 19.91
N LEU A 54 -0.79 -5.75 20.26
CA LEU A 54 -0.28 -5.32 21.56
C LEU A 54 -1.22 -5.77 22.69
N ALA A 55 -2.53 -5.62 22.52
CA ALA A 55 -3.53 -6.07 23.48
C ALA A 55 -3.45 -7.58 23.70
N ALA A 56 -3.31 -8.37 22.64
CA ALA A 56 -3.21 -9.82 22.73
C ALA A 56 -1.93 -10.28 23.46
N ILE A 57 -0.79 -9.65 23.17
CA ILE A 57 0.48 -9.91 23.89
C ILE A 57 0.34 -9.55 25.38
N SER A 58 -0.26 -8.41 25.70
CA SER A 58 -0.39 -7.93 27.09
C SER A 58 -1.29 -8.81 27.97
N ASN A 59 -2.28 -9.48 27.37
CA ASN A 59 -3.22 -10.35 28.09
C ASN A 59 -2.80 -11.83 28.09
N GLY A 60 -1.61 -12.16 27.61
CA GLY A 60 -1.14 -13.56 27.52
C GLY A 60 -1.98 -14.43 26.57
N GLY A 61 -2.79 -13.81 25.71
CA GLY A 61 -3.65 -14.50 24.76
C GLY A 61 -2.85 -15.15 23.64
N ALA A 62 -3.36 -16.25 23.09
CA ALA A 62 -2.80 -16.90 21.91
C ALA A 62 -3.05 -16.00 20.67
N TYR A 63 -2.12 -15.10 20.39
CA TYR A 63 -2.15 -14.28 19.17
C TYR A 63 -1.57 -15.07 17.99
N ALA A 64 -2.41 -15.33 16.99
CA ALA A 64 -2.00 -15.92 15.72
C ALA A 64 -1.73 -14.82 14.69
N GLU A 65 -0.51 -14.27 14.68
CA GLU A 65 -0.06 -13.32 13.68
C GLU A 65 -0.01 -13.99 12.29
N MET A 66 -0.80 -13.48 11.33
CA MET A 66 -0.85 -14.06 9.98
C MET A 66 0.44 -13.82 9.19
N ASN A 67 1.23 -12.79 9.56
CA ASN A 67 2.54 -12.57 8.96
C ASN A 67 3.61 -13.39 9.70
N PRO A 68 4.18 -14.46 9.10
CA PRO A 68 5.13 -15.35 9.77
C PRO A 68 6.42 -14.65 10.20
N ILE A 69 6.81 -13.57 9.51
CA ILE A 69 8.00 -12.78 9.86
C ILE A 69 7.71 -11.94 11.10
N ALA A 70 6.56 -11.27 11.16
CA ALA A 70 6.14 -10.51 12.34
C ALA A 70 5.92 -11.44 13.54
N ALA A 71 5.32 -12.62 13.32
CA ALA A 71 5.13 -13.65 14.34
C ALA A 71 6.45 -14.08 14.97
N GLY A 72 7.48 -14.32 14.14
CA GLY A 72 8.83 -14.66 14.61
C GLY A 72 9.47 -13.54 15.42
N LEU A 73 9.27 -12.29 15.02
CA LEU A 73 9.79 -11.13 15.73
C LEU A 73 9.08 -10.89 17.08
N PHE A 74 7.77 -11.09 17.17
CA PHE A 74 7.05 -10.95 18.46
C PHE A 74 7.54 -11.95 19.53
N ARG A 75 8.05 -13.12 19.12
CA ARG A 75 8.62 -14.11 20.04
C ARG A 75 9.95 -13.70 20.66
N LEU A 76 10.62 -12.66 20.15
CA LEU A 76 11.88 -12.14 20.67
C LEU A 76 11.69 -11.09 21.78
N GLY A 77 10.47 -10.93 22.30
CA GLY A 77 10.14 -9.95 23.33
C GLY A 77 10.07 -8.52 22.79
N PHE A 78 10.25 -7.53 23.67
CA PHE A 78 10.02 -6.11 23.35
C PHE A 78 10.86 -5.58 22.18
N GLY A 79 12.13 -5.99 22.08
CA GLY A 79 12.99 -5.58 20.95
C GLY A 79 12.49 -6.10 19.61
N GLY A 80 11.99 -7.34 19.58
CA GLY A 80 11.38 -7.92 18.38
C GLY A 80 10.05 -7.26 18.02
N PHE A 81 9.26 -6.84 19.02
CA PHE A 81 8.05 -6.02 18.80
C PHE A 81 8.39 -4.70 18.10
N VAL A 82 9.42 -3.96 18.55
CA VAL A 82 9.86 -2.70 17.91
C VAL A 82 10.32 -2.94 16.46
N LEU A 83 11.06 -4.02 16.19
CA LEU A 83 11.47 -4.37 14.83
C LEU A 83 10.28 -4.75 13.95
N ALA A 84 9.30 -5.48 14.49
CA ALA A 84 8.07 -5.82 13.78
C ALA A 84 7.25 -4.57 13.44
N LEU A 85 7.18 -3.57 14.34
CA LEU A 85 6.61 -2.26 14.03
C LEU A 85 7.37 -1.59 12.89
N GLY A 86 8.71 -1.55 12.96
CA GLY A 86 9.52 -1.02 11.88
C GLY A 86 9.16 -1.62 10.52
N LEU A 87 9.01 -2.94 10.44
CA LEU A 87 8.63 -3.64 9.21
C LEU A 87 7.18 -3.39 8.78
N LYS A 88 6.23 -3.31 9.72
CA LYS A 88 4.80 -2.99 9.41
C LYS A 88 4.66 -1.56 8.89
N TYR A 89 5.38 -0.60 9.46
CA TYR A 89 5.30 0.82 9.06
C TYR A 89 6.21 1.19 7.89
N PHE A 90 7.24 0.41 7.57
CA PHE A 90 8.17 0.71 6.48
C PHE A 90 7.49 0.97 5.12
N PRO A 91 6.49 0.18 4.68
CA PRO A 91 5.78 0.42 3.42
C PRO A 91 4.99 1.74 3.36
N ILE A 92 4.69 2.37 4.51
CA ILE A 92 3.95 3.65 4.53
C ILE A 92 4.76 4.76 3.87
N VAL A 93 6.09 4.76 4.00
CA VAL A 93 6.94 5.83 3.45
C VAL A 93 6.88 5.91 1.91
N PRO A 94 7.13 4.82 1.14
CA PRO A 94 7.00 4.87 -0.31
C PRO A 94 5.55 5.09 -0.78
N LEU A 95 4.55 4.60 -0.04
CA LEU A 95 3.13 4.86 -0.36
C LEU A 95 2.76 6.32 -0.14
N ALA A 96 3.20 6.92 0.97
CA ALA A 96 3.01 8.34 1.25
C ALA A 96 3.67 9.19 0.15
N TYR A 97 4.87 8.82 -0.31
CA TYR A 97 5.48 9.49 -1.45
C TYR A 97 4.58 9.45 -2.70
N GLY A 98 4.06 8.28 -3.08
CA GLY A 98 3.15 8.13 -4.22
C GLY A 98 1.83 8.91 -4.07
N VAL A 99 1.32 9.02 -2.85
CA VAL A 99 0.11 9.80 -2.53
C VAL A 99 0.37 11.30 -2.63
N PHE A 100 1.45 11.79 -2.03
CA PHE A 100 1.71 13.23 -1.84
C PHE A 100 2.64 13.86 -2.89
N ILE A 101 3.20 13.07 -3.82
CA ILE A 101 4.00 13.61 -4.93
C ILE A 101 3.19 14.66 -5.71
N LYS A 102 3.79 15.84 -5.89
CA LYS A 102 3.19 16.97 -6.60
C LYS A 102 3.41 16.84 -8.10
N GLU A 103 2.36 17.11 -8.87
CA GLU A 103 2.45 17.17 -10.31
C GLU A 103 3.17 18.46 -10.74
N THR A 104 4.09 18.36 -11.69
CA THR A 104 4.73 19.50 -12.36
C THR A 104 4.50 19.38 -13.87
N ALA A 105 4.47 20.51 -14.59
CA ALA A 105 4.22 20.52 -16.03
C ALA A 105 5.20 19.62 -16.82
N ALA A 106 6.45 19.53 -16.37
CA ALA A 106 7.48 18.70 -17.00
C ALA A 106 7.35 17.19 -16.70
N ARG A 107 6.57 16.78 -15.70
CA ARG A 107 6.46 15.39 -15.23
C ARG A 107 5.02 14.92 -15.03
N SER A 108 4.06 15.55 -15.70
CA SER A 108 2.62 15.28 -15.53
C SER A 108 2.26 13.81 -15.74
N VAL A 109 2.66 13.23 -16.88
CA VAL A 109 2.42 11.83 -17.20
C VAL A 109 3.07 10.91 -16.17
N GLN A 110 4.35 11.13 -15.85
CA GLN A 110 5.10 10.28 -14.90
C GLN A 110 4.46 10.27 -13.51
N VAL A 111 4.09 11.46 -13.00
CA VAL A 111 3.44 11.60 -11.69
C VAL A 111 2.07 10.90 -11.69
N ARG A 112 1.30 11.02 -12.78
CA ARG A 112 0.01 10.33 -12.89
C ARG A 112 0.15 8.81 -12.96
N THR A 113 1.14 8.30 -13.67
CA THR A 113 1.46 6.86 -13.68
C THR A 113 1.81 6.36 -12.29
N VAL A 114 2.66 7.09 -11.56
CA VAL A 114 3.02 6.74 -10.18
C VAL A 114 1.79 6.75 -9.27
N LYS A 115 0.93 7.76 -9.38
CA LYS A 115 -0.31 7.84 -8.61
C LYS A 115 -1.31 6.74 -8.94
N LEU A 116 -1.45 6.35 -10.20
CA LEU A 116 -2.27 5.20 -10.61
C LEU A 116 -1.73 3.88 -10.03
N ALA A 117 -0.42 3.65 -10.15
CA ALA A 117 0.21 2.47 -9.56
C ALA A 117 0.01 2.45 -8.04
N THR A 118 0.18 3.60 -7.38
CA THR A 118 -0.06 3.76 -5.95
C THR A 118 -1.52 3.48 -5.58
N LEU A 119 -2.48 3.90 -6.41
CA LEU A 119 -3.90 3.67 -6.18
C LEU A 119 -4.25 2.19 -6.25
N CYS A 120 -3.71 1.46 -7.24
CA CYS A 120 -3.89 0.01 -7.33
C CYS A 120 -3.26 -0.72 -6.14
N VAL A 121 -2.04 -0.34 -5.74
CA VAL A 121 -1.34 -0.97 -4.61
C VAL A 121 -2.04 -0.67 -3.28
N LEU A 122 -2.45 0.58 -3.04
CA LEU A 122 -3.21 0.95 -1.83
C LEU A 122 -4.56 0.24 -1.78
N GLY A 123 -5.30 0.19 -2.88
CA GLY A 123 -6.58 -0.51 -2.93
C GLY A 123 -6.44 -2.00 -2.58
N ALA A 124 -5.42 -2.67 -3.13
CA ALA A 124 -5.15 -4.07 -2.79
C ALA A 124 -4.69 -4.24 -1.33
N ALA A 125 -3.84 -3.33 -0.84
CA ALA A 125 -3.37 -3.35 0.53
C ALA A 125 -4.51 -3.15 1.53
N ASP A 126 -5.41 -2.19 1.30
CA ASP A 126 -6.57 -1.93 2.16
C ASP A 126 -7.49 -3.14 2.26
N VAL A 127 -7.80 -3.80 1.13
CA VAL A 127 -8.61 -5.01 1.14
C VAL A 127 -7.95 -6.12 1.96
N PHE A 128 -6.64 -6.31 1.81
CA PHE A 128 -5.89 -7.30 2.57
C PHE A 128 -5.86 -6.96 4.08
N TYR A 129 -5.50 -5.73 4.43
CA TYR A 129 -5.41 -5.29 5.83
C TYR A 129 -6.78 -5.22 6.52
N LEU A 130 -7.86 -4.96 5.79
CA LEU A 130 -9.21 -5.05 6.33
C LEU A 130 -9.54 -6.48 6.77
N ALA A 131 -9.21 -7.48 5.95
CA ALA A 131 -9.40 -8.88 6.31
C ALA A 131 -8.58 -9.28 7.55
N VAL A 132 -7.31 -8.83 7.62
CA VAL A 132 -6.44 -9.06 8.78
C VAL A 132 -7.00 -8.39 10.03
N ALA A 133 -7.42 -7.12 9.94
CA ALA A 133 -7.96 -6.37 11.06
C ALA A 133 -9.25 -7.00 11.62
N ILE A 134 -10.16 -7.45 10.74
CA ILE A 134 -11.38 -8.16 11.15
C ILE A 134 -11.02 -9.47 11.87
N ASN A 135 -10.10 -10.26 11.32
CA ASN A 135 -9.66 -11.51 11.95
C ASN A 135 -9.05 -11.27 13.35
N ASN A 136 -8.22 -10.25 13.49
CA ASN A 136 -7.58 -9.91 14.77
C ASN A 136 -8.58 -9.38 15.80
N LEU A 137 -9.56 -8.58 15.38
CA LEU A 137 -10.65 -8.12 16.23
C LEU A 137 -11.52 -9.28 16.74
N LEU A 138 -11.84 -10.25 15.87
CA LEU A 138 -12.60 -11.45 16.26
C LEU A 138 -11.83 -12.29 17.28
N ASN A 139 -10.54 -12.52 17.06
CA ASN A 139 -9.70 -13.28 17.99
C ASN A 139 -9.57 -12.57 19.35
N LEU A 140 -9.46 -11.24 19.36
CA LEU A 140 -9.42 -10.46 20.59
C LEU A 140 -10.74 -10.57 21.36
N ALA A 141 -11.89 -10.50 20.66
CA ALA A 141 -13.21 -10.66 21.28
C ALA A 141 -13.40 -12.04 21.92
N ILE A 142 -12.92 -13.11 21.26
CA ILE A 142 -12.95 -14.47 21.80
C ILE A 142 -12.04 -14.61 23.03
N ALA A 143 -10.89 -13.95 23.05
CA ALA A 143 -9.94 -14.04 24.18
C ALA A 143 -10.41 -13.27 25.44
N LEU A 144 -11.31 -12.31 25.29
CA LEU A 144 -11.81 -11.45 26.38
C LEU A 144 -13.20 -11.86 26.93
N GLY A 145 -13.91 -12.75 26.23
CA GLY A 145 -15.22 -13.29 26.64
C GLY A 145 -15.10 -14.67 27.26
#